data_AF-A0A2I0SFN5-F1
#
_entry.id   AF-A0A2I0SFN5-F1
#
_cell.length_a   1.000
_cell.length_b   1.000
_cell.length_c   1.000
_cell.angle_alpha   90.00
_cell.angle_beta   90.00
_cell.angle_gamma   90.00
#
_symmetry.space_group_name_H-M   'P 1'
#
loop_
_entity.id
_entity.type
_entity.pdbx_description
1 polymer ?
#
loop_
_entity_poly.entity_id
_entity_poly.type
_entity_poly.pdbx_seq_one_letter_code
_entity_poly.pdbx_strand_id
1 'polypeptide(L)'
;MVCGAVAVTLSACGGPEGGGGSGAKSHAGGRGGTARTSAPADPTRIPDVGDRIQRQIPSNSRQVVAVYGEGKDSADSTVVLYTKSGSAWEKTRSWAAHNGKKGWTTDHHEGDKRSPVGVFTLSDAGGVLDDPGARLPYTQSGGFQAPHYWAKSHWHDFDYVIAIDYNRLKGSPPNDPTRPLGQSKGGSIWLHMDHGSGTSACVSVSKPAMEYLLRTLDPERHPVVVMGDKADLKA
;
A
#
# COMPACT_ATOMS: atom_id res chain seq x y z
N MET A 1 -1.53 -34.70 40.96
CA MET A 1 -2.64 -34.91 41.92
C MET A 1 -2.56 -33.77 42.92
N VAL A 2 -3.70 -33.16 43.31
CA VAL A 2 -3.78 -31.84 43.98
C VAL A 2 -3.34 -30.74 42.98
N CYS A 3 -4.14 -29.74 42.56
CA CYS A 3 -5.01 -28.75 43.25
C CYS A 3 -4.20 -27.66 43.98
N GLY A 4 -4.61 -26.39 44.05
CA GLY A 4 -5.76 -25.69 43.45
C GLY A 4 -5.51 -24.17 43.45
N ALA A 5 -6.50 -23.36 43.07
CA ALA A 5 -6.42 -21.89 43.02
C ALA A 5 -7.43 -21.22 43.99
N VAL A 6 -7.57 -19.89 43.91
CA VAL A 6 -8.54 -19.02 44.63
C VAL A 6 -8.14 -18.67 46.09
N ALA A 7 -8.45 -17.49 46.67
CA ALA A 7 -8.25 -16.05 46.32
C ALA A 7 -8.93 -15.18 47.43
N VAL A 8 -9.01 -13.85 47.26
CA VAL A 8 -9.93 -12.90 47.99
C VAL A 8 -9.51 -12.62 49.47
N THR A 9 -9.69 -11.47 50.14
CA THR A 9 -10.22 -10.10 49.82
C THR A 9 -9.13 -9.03 50.16
N LEU A 10 -9.27 -7.77 50.61
CA LEU A 10 -10.36 -6.83 51.01
C LEU A 10 -9.89 -5.36 50.72
N SER A 11 -10.62 -4.35 51.22
CA SER A 11 -10.45 -2.91 50.94
C SER A 11 -10.16 -2.08 52.21
N ALA A 12 -9.59 -0.88 52.04
CA ALA A 12 -9.69 0.22 53.00
C ALA A 12 -9.65 1.59 52.28
N CYS A 13 -10.40 2.57 52.76
CA CYS A 13 -10.46 3.95 52.25
C CYS A 13 -10.25 4.94 53.41
N GLY A 14 -9.56 6.07 53.19
CA GLY A 14 -9.43 7.11 54.22
C GLY A 14 -8.52 8.29 53.88
N GLY A 15 -8.98 9.48 54.28
CA GLY A 15 -8.30 10.79 54.34
C GLY A 15 -9.25 11.76 55.07
N PRO A 16 -9.03 13.09 55.14
CA PRO A 16 -7.94 13.90 54.57
C PRO A 16 -7.23 14.77 55.66
N GLU A 17 -7.12 16.10 55.44
CA GLU A 17 -6.45 17.14 56.27
C GLU A 17 -4.89 17.11 56.20
N GLY A 18 -4.12 18.20 56.18
CA GLY A 18 -4.37 19.66 56.30
C GLY A 18 -3.40 20.28 57.33
N GLY A 19 -2.66 21.38 57.12
CA GLY A 19 -2.41 22.23 55.93
C GLY A 19 -1.52 23.46 56.31
N GLY A 20 -1.05 24.24 55.34
CA GLY A 20 -0.45 25.58 55.55
C GLY A 20 1.09 25.69 55.54
N GLY A 21 1.61 26.76 54.92
CA GLY A 21 3.04 27.11 54.86
C GLY A 21 3.44 27.82 53.55
N SER A 22 3.67 29.14 53.58
CA SER A 22 3.75 29.98 52.37
C SER A 22 5.11 30.65 52.15
N GLY A 23 5.62 30.59 50.91
CA GLY A 23 6.75 31.41 50.41
C GLY A 23 7.74 30.61 49.54
N ALA A 24 8.32 31.15 48.46
CA ALA A 24 8.10 32.44 47.81
C ALA A 24 8.62 32.47 46.35
N LYS A 25 8.03 33.36 45.53
CA LYS A 25 8.55 33.98 44.29
C LYS A 25 9.09 33.11 43.13
N SER A 26 8.16 32.80 42.21
CA SER A 26 8.21 33.20 40.78
C SER A 26 9.50 32.99 39.95
N HIS A 27 9.42 32.12 38.94
CA HIS A 27 10.05 32.31 37.62
C HIS A 27 9.02 32.09 36.51
N ALA A 28 9.03 32.95 35.49
CA ALA A 28 8.17 32.81 34.32
C ALA A 28 8.84 31.96 33.24
N GLY A 29 8.09 31.07 32.61
CA GLY A 29 8.63 30.07 31.67
C GLY A 29 7.60 29.59 30.66
N GLY A 30 6.89 30.52 30.01
CA GLY A 30 5.81 30.20 29.10
C GLY A 30 6.27 29.43 27.85
N ARG A 31 5.98 28.14 27.80
CA ARG A 31 5.91 27.35 26.55
C ARG A 31 4.58 26.61 26.52
N GLY A 32 3.52 27.36 26.18
CA GLY A 32 2.28 26.75 25.73
C GLY A 32 2.57 25.93 24.48
N GLY A 33 2.56 24.60 24.62
CA GLY A 33 2.73 23.69 23.50
C GLY A 33 1.53 23.85 22.57
N THR A 34 1.69 24.62 21.50
CA THR A 34 0.72 24.68 20.41
C THR A 34 0.64 23.31 19.78
N ALA A 35 -0.34 22.51 20.23
CA ALA A 35 -0.75 21.31 19.52
C ALA A 35 -1.01 21.73 18.07
N ARG A 36 -0.17 21.28 17.15
CA ARG A 36 -0.32 21.55 15.73
C ARG A 36 -1.56 20.78 15.27
N THR A 37 -2.71 21.44 15.35
CA THR A 37 -3.92 21.05 14.64
C THR A 37 -3.54 20.93 13.18
N SER A 38 -3.38 19.69 12.72
CA SER A 38 -3.19 19.39 11.31
C SER A 38 -4.34 20.03 10.55
N ALA A 39 -4.01 20.88 9.57
CA ALA A 39 -5.02 21.42 8.68
C ALA A 39 -5.85 20.26 8.08
N PRO A 40 -7.17 20.42 7.90
CA PRO A 40 -8.00 19.39 7.29
C PRO A 40 -7.35 18.93 5.98
N ALA A 41 -7.19 17.61 5.81
CA ALA A 41 -6.63 17.07 4.59
C ALA A 41 -7.53 17.47 3.40
N ASP A 42 -6.93 18.07 2.36
CA ASP A 42 -7.66 18.48 1.17
C ASP A 42 -8.32 17.26 0.52
N PRO A 43 -9.66 17.15 0.54
CA PRO A 43 -10.35 15.96 0.06
C PRO A 43 -10.22 15.79 -1.46
N THR A 44 -9.81 16.82 -2.21
CA THR A 44 -9.62 16.73 -3.67
C THR A 44 -8.32 16.02 -4.07
N ARG A 45 -7.46 15.69 -3.10
CA ARG A 45 -6.11 15.12 -3.30
C ARG A 45 -5.94 13.78 -2.61
N ILE A 46 -4.98 12.98 -3.08
CA ILE A 46 -4.59 11.74 -2.37
C ILE A 46 -3.74 12.11 -1.14
N PRO A 47 -4.08 11.67 0.09
CA PRO A 47 -3.29 11.98 1.29
C PRO A 47 -1.82 11.57 1.17
N ASP A 48 -0.94 12.32 1.82
CA ASP A 48 0.50 12.06 1.90
C ASP A 48 1.27 11.99 0.55
N VAL A 49 0.65 12.44 -0.56
CA VAL A 49 1.29 12.53 -1.88
C VAL A 49 1.53 14.00 -2.26
N GLY A 50 2.76 14.31 -2.67
CA GLY A 50 3.26 15.64 -3.01
C GLY A 50 2.91 16.10 -4.42
N ASP A 51 3.06 17.40 -4.64
CA ASP A 51 2.62 18.12 -5.84
C ASP A 51 3.14 17.56 -7.17
N ARG A 52 4.38 17.07 -7.18
CA ARG A 52 5.02 16.45 -8.35
C ARG A 52 4.35 15.15 -8.79
N ILE A 53 3.90 14.34 -7.84
CA ILE A 53 3.23 13.06 -8.10
C ILE A 53 1.71 13.27 -8.30
N GLN A 54 1.07 14.15 -7.53
CA GLN A 54 -0.37 14.47 -7.69
C GLN A 54 -0.72 14.92 -9.11
N ARG A 55 0.14 15.72 -9.75
CA ARG A 55 -0.05 16.19 -11.15
C ARG A 55 0.09 15.08 -12.20
N GLN A 56 0.59 13.90 -11.85
CA GLN A 56 0.67 12.73 -12.73
C GLN A 56 -0.58 11.85 -12.64
N ILE A 57 -1.44 12.04 -11.64
CA ILE A 57 -2.73 11.36 -11.54
C ILE A 57 -3.65 11.93 -12.64
N PRO A 58 -4.16 11.11 -13.58
CA PRO A 58 -5.04 11.58 -14.65
C PRO A 58 -6.30 12.25 -14.08
N SER A 59 -6.68 13.41 -14.63
CA SER A 59 -7.80 14.21 -14.11
C SER A 59 -9.15 13.49 -14.18
N ASN A 60 -9.31 12.59 -15.15
CA ASN A 60 -10.43 11.68 -15.33
C ASN A 60 -10.39 10.44 -14.43
N SER A 61 -9.27 10.15 -13.74
CA SER A 61 -9.20 9.01 -12.83
C SER A 61 -10.17 9.15 -11.67
N ARG A 62 -10.91 8.07 -11.40
CA ARG A 62 -11.87 7.97 -10.28
C ARG A 62 -11.52 6.86 -9.29
N GLN A 63 -10.40 6.18 -9.48
CA GLN A 63 -9.88 5.15 -8.57
C GLN A 63 -8.35 5.21 -8.50
N VAL A 64 -7.81 5.31 -7.28
CA VAL A 64 -6.37 5.29 -7.02
C VAL A 64 -6.06 4.17 -6.02
N VAL A 65 -5.15 3.28 -6.41
CA VAL A 65 -4.49 2.35 -5.49
C VAL A 65 -3.19 3.04 -5.03
N ALA A 66 -3.20 3.64 -3.86
CA ALA A 66 -2.01 4.26 -3.30
C ALA A 66 -1.18 3.21 -2.55
N VAL A 67 0.13 3.15 -2.81
CA VAL A 67 1.06 2.22 -2.16
C VAL A 67 2.14 3.03 -1.44
N TYR A 68 2.00 3.12 -0.12
CA TYR A 68 2.89 3.88 0.73
C TYR A 68 3.96 2.96 1.33
N GLY A 69 5.17 2.98 0.77
CA GLY A 69 6.33 2.28 1.34
C GLY A 69 6.82 2.94 2.62
N GLU A 70 7.16 2.16 3.64
CA GLU A 70 7.58 2.66 4.95
C GLU A 70 8.87 3.50 4.89
N GLY A 71 9.77 3.17 3.97
CA GLY A 71 10.99 3.94 3.71
C GLY A 71 11.73 3.46 2.47
N LYS A 72 12.68 4.26 2.00
CA LYS A 72 13.38 4.07 0.71
C LYS A 72 14.00 2.70 0.51
N ASP A 73 14.43 2.05 1.58
CA ASP A 73 15.09 0.74 1.56
C ASP A 73 14.28 -0.36 2.29
N SER A 74 13.04 -0.06 2.71
CA SER A 74 12.14 -1.04 3.37
C SER A 74 11.37 -1.88 2.35
N ALA A 75 11.16 -3.16 2.67
CA ALA A 75 10.25 -4.03 1.95
C ALA A 75 8.77 -3.80 2.29
N ASP A 76 8.49 -3.09 3.39
CA ASP A 76 7.14 -2.98 3.98
C ASP A 76 6.38 -1.77 3.43
N SER A 77 5.09 -1.96 3.17
CA SER A 77 4.20 -0.92 2.65
C SER A 77 2.75 -1.08 3.09
N THR A 78 1.95 -0.03 2.87
CA THR A 78 0.49 -0.08 3.00
C THR A 78 -0.17 0.24 1.66
N VAL A 79 -1.02 -0.67 1.17
CA VAL A 79 -1.89 -0.44 0.02
C VAL A 79 -3.21 0.16 0.50
N VAL A 80 -3.68 1.21 -0.17
CA VAL A 80 -4.92 1.93 0.15
C VAL A 80 -5.72 2.15 -1.13
N LEU A 81 -6.98 1.73 -1.16
CA LEU A 81 -7.89 2.08 -2.24
C LEU A 81 -8.60 3.40 -1.92
N TYR A 82 -8.50 4.36 -2.83
CA TYR A 82 -9.29 5.60 -2.85
C TYR A 82 -10.25 5.59 -4.03
N THR A 83 -11.49 6.02 -3.82
CA THR A 83 -12.51 6.18 -4.88
C THR A 83 -13.02 7.61 -4.93
N LYS A 84 -13.25 8.16 -6.14
CA LYS A 84 -13.60 9.57 -6.32
C LYS A 84 -15.11 9.80 -6.37
N SER A 85 -15.62 10.50 -5.36
CA SER A 85 -17.02 10.88 -5.13
C SER A 85 -17.16 12.39 -5.33
N GLY A 86 -17.94 12.80 -6.35
CA GLY A 86 -17.86 14.19 -6.84
C GLY A 86 -16.43 14.54 -7.26
N SER A 87 -15.83 15.53 -6.60
CA SER A 87 -14.42 15.92 -6.68
C SER A 87 -13.51 15.28 -5.61
N ALA A 88 -14.08 14.72 -4.54
CA ALA A 88 -13.37 14.24 -3.36
C ALA A 88 -12.90 12.78 -3.49
N TRP A 89 -11.79 12.43 -2.83
CA TRP A 89 -11.28 11.08 -2.70
C TRP A 89 -11.65 10.48 -1.34
N GLU A 90 -12.42 9.41 -1.36
CA GLU A 90 -12.82 8.67 -0.17
C GLU A 90 -11.89 7.45 0.01
N LYS A 91 -11.28 7.29 1.20
CA LYS A 91 -10.52 6.09 1.55
C LYS A 91 -11.47 4.90 1.73
N THR A 92 -11.52 4.00 0.76
CA THR A 92 -12.43 2.85 0.74
C THR A 92 -11.92 1.70 1.60
N ARG A 93 -10.65 1.29 1.43
CA ARG A 93 -10.00 0.18 2.16
C ARG A 93 -8.50 0.37 2.30
N SER A 94 -7.89 -0.42 3.19
CA SER A 94 -6.46 -0.39 3.54
C SER A 94 -5.97 -1.82 3.82
N TRP A 95 -4.77 -2.17 3.38
CA TRP A 95 -4.13 -3.48 3.64
C TRP A 95 -2.63 -3.32 3.85
N ALA A 96 -2.03 -4.17 4.68
CA ALA A 96 -0.58 -4.38 4.69
C ALA A 96 -0.13 -5.05 3.38
N ALA A 97 1.07 -4.71 2.93
CA ALA A 97 1.61 -5.12 1.63
C ALA A 97 3.15 -5.13 1.64
N HIS A 98 3.77 -5.91 0.77
CA HIS A 98 5.21 -5.82 0.54
C HIS A 98 5.52 -5.26 -0.85
N ASN A 99 6.62 -4.53 -0.96
CA ASN A 99 7.19 -4.02 -2.20
C ASN A 99 8.52 -4.75 -2.52
N GLY A 100 9.28 -4.29 -3.52
CA GLY A 100 10.60 -4.84 -3.84
C GLY A 100 11.51 -4.90 -2.61
N LYS A 101 12.20 -6.03 -2.41
CA LYS A 101 12.95 -6.34 -1.15
C LYS A 101 14.14 -5.41 -0.81
N LYS A 102 14.49 -4.47 -1.68
CA LYS A 102 15.44 -3.37 -1.38
C LYS A 102 14.75 -1.99 -1.35
N GLY A 103 13.43 -1.94 -1.22
CA GLY A 103 12.65 -0.72 -1.23
C GLY A 103 12.39 -0.15 -2.62
N TRP A 104 12.63 1.14 -2.79
CA TRP A 104 12.03 1.98 -3.83
C TRP A 104 13.08 2.75 -4.64
N THR A 105 12.79 3.01 -5.92
CA THR A 105 13.66 3.78 -6.82
C THR A 105 12.87 4.62 -7.82
N THR A 106 13.38 5.83 -8.10
CA THR A 106 12.93 6.69 -9.20
C THR A 106 13.60 6.33 -10.53
N ASP A 107 14.62 5.47 -10.51
CA ASP A 107 15.36 4.98 -11.67
C ASP A 107 15.48 3.44 -11.61
N HIS A 108 14.39 2.76 -11.97
CA HIS A 108 14.29 1.30 -11.92
C HIS A 108 15.09 0.63 -13.04
N HIS A 109 15.69 -0.52 -12.71
CA HIS A 109 16.44 -1.37 -13.62
C HIS A 109 16.18 -2.86 -13.35
N GLU A 110 16.29 -3.69 -14.39
CA GLU A 110 16.04 -5.12 -14.27
C GLU A 110 16.95 -5.78 -13.21
N GLY A 111 16.34 -6.49 -12.26
CA GLY A 111 17.06 -7.19 -11.19
C GLY A 111 17.59 -6.32 -10.05
N ASP A 112 17.34 -5.00 -10.04
CA ASP A 112 17.79 -4.08 -8.97
C ASP A 112 17.24 -4.47 -7.58
N LYS A 113 16.08 -5.14 -7.55
CA LYS A 113 15.27 -5.59 -6.41
C LYS A 113 14.47 -4.49 -5.70
N ARG A 114 14.13 -3.41 -6.42
CA ARG A 114 13.34 -2.27 -5.96
C ARG A 114 12.04 -2.12 -6.75
N SER A 115 11.04 -1.49 -6.15
CA SER A 115 9.82 -1.06 -6.84
C SER A 115 9.99 0.33 -7.48
N PRO A 116 9.45 0.56 -8.69
CA PRO A 116 9.48 1.87 -9.32
C PRO A 116 8.58 2.86 -8.57
N VAL A 117 9.06 4.08 -8.36
CA VAL A 117 8.28 5.22 -7.86
C VAL A 117 7.54 5.87 -9.03
N GLY A 118 6.24 6.15 -8.89
CA GLY A 118 5.50 6.93 -9.89
C GLY A 118 3.98 6.74 -9.85
N VAL A 119 3.34 7.16 -10.94
CA VAL A 119 1.93 6.91 -11.23
C VAL A 119 1.82 6.10 -12.51
N PHE A 120 1.11 4.98 -12.46
CA PHE A 120 0.94 4.06 -13.59
C PHE A 120 -0.54 3.66 -13.69
N THR A 121 -1.06 3.41 -14.90
CA THR A 121 -2.42 2.87 -15.04
C THR A 121 -2.48 1.38 -14.69
N LEU A 122 -3.70 0.90 -14.44
CA LEU A 122 -4.02 -0.51 -14.19
C LEU A 122 -5.05 -0.95 -15.26
N SER A 123 -4.61 -1.45 -16.42
CA SER A 123 -5.55 -1.84 -17.49
C SER A 123 -6.01 -3.28 -17.45
N ASP A 124 -5.16 -4.22 -17.05
CA ASP A 124 -5.35 -5.66 -17.29
C ASP A 124 -5.20 -6.48 -16.00
N ALA A 125 -5.83 -7.65 -15.97
CA ALA A 125 -5.77 -8.60 -14.87
C ALA A 125 -5.58 -10.04 -15.39
N GLY A 126 -5.33 -10.98 -14.49
CA GLY A 126 -5.19 -12.39 -14.83
C GLY A 126 -4.70 -13.24 -13.67
N GLY A 127 -4.23 -14.45 -13.98
CA GLY A 127 -3.64 -15.35 -13.01
C GLY A 127 -3.75 -16.82 -13.43
N VAL A 128 -3.35 -17.71 -12.53
CA VAL A 128 -3.55 -19.17 -12.69
C VAL A 128 -5.01 -19.57 -12.43
N LEU A 129 -5.67 -18.90 -11.48
CA LEU A 129 -7.02 -19.24 -11.03
C LEU A 129 -8.12 -18.68 -11.95
N ASP A 130 -9.31 -19.25 -11.82
CA ASP A 130 -10.54 -18.76 -12.45
C ASP A 130 -10.82 -17.30 -12.06
N ASP A 131 -11.49 -16.55 -12.94
CA ASP A 131 -11.85 -15.15 -12.71
C ASP A 131 -12.74 -15.02 -11.44
N PRO A 132 -12.30 -14.28 -10.39
CA PRO A 132 -13.07 -14.10 -9.16
C PRO A 132 -14.26 -13.13 -9.31
N GLY A 133 -14.54 -12.60 -10.51
CA GLY A 133 -15.54 -11.58 -10.80
C GLY A 133 -14.91 -10.20 -11.07
N ALA A 134 -13.82 -10.18 -11.85
CA ALA A 134 -13.05 -9.01 -12.18
C ALA A 134 -13.81 -8.03 -13.09
N ARG A 135 -13.45 -6.75 -13.02
CA ARG A 135 -13.95 -5.69 -13.93
C ARG A 135 -12.92 -5.28 -14.97
N LEU A 136 -11.62 -5.41 -14.66
CA LEU A 136 -10.55 -5.34 -15.66
C LEU A 136 -10.59 -6.60 -16.54
N PRO A 137 -10.21 -6.52 -17.84
CA PRO A 137 -9.99 -7.69 -18.69
C PRO A 137 -9.09 -8.74 -17.99
N TYR A 138 -9.62 -9.94 -17.77
CA TYR A 138 -8.95 -11.00 -17.03
C TYR A 138 -8.43 -12.11 -17.95
N THR A 139 -7.12 -12.37 -17.93
CA THR A 139 -6.51 -13.49 -18.64
C THR A 139 -6.18 -14.63 -17.66
N GLN A 140 -6.96 -15.71 -17.69
CA GLN A 140 -6.59 -16.95 -17.01
C GLN A 140 -5.54 -17.72 -17.84
N SER A 141 -4.43 -18.14 -17.23
CA SER A 141 -3.44 -18.98 -17.91
C SER A 141 -2.51 -19.72 -16.93
N GLY A 142 -2.24 -21.00 -17.22
CA GLY A 142 -1.12 -21.71 -16.59
C GLY A 142 0.26 -21.07 -16.87
N GLY A 143 0.36 -20.17 -17.86
CA GLY A 143 1.55 -19.35 -18.11
C GLY A 143 1.85 -18.30 -17.03
N PHE A 144 0.98 -18.12 -16.03
CA PHE A 144 1.27 -17.36 -14.82
C PHE A 144 1.94 -18.19 -13.72
N GLN A 145 1.96 -19.53 -13.81
CA GLN A 145 2.39 -20.38 -12.70
C GLN A 145 3.83 -20.08 -12.26
N ALA A 146 3.99 -19.67 -10.99
CA ALA A 146 5.29 -19.48 -10.36
C ALA A 146 6.09 -20.81 -10.41
N PRO A 147 7.37 -20.81 -10.86
CA PRO A 147 8.10 -22.04 -11.10
C PRO A 147 8.28 -22.92 -9.85
N HIS A 148 8.07 -24.23 -9.98
CA HIS A 148 8.19 -25.18 -8.85
C HIS A 148 9.59 -25.28 -8.21
N TYR A 149 10.64 -24.73 -8.85
CA TYR A 149 11.97 -24.63 -8.23
C TYR A 149 12.10 -23.43 -7.26
N TRP A 150 11.11 -22.54 -7.20
CA TRP A 150 11.00 -21.52 -6.14
C TRP A 150 10.51 -22.17 -4.84
N ALA A 151 10.78 -21.53 -3.70
CA ALA A 151 10.27 -22.00 -2.41
C ALA A 151 8.73 -22.02 -2.41
N LYS A 152 8.13 -22.99 -1.71
CA LYS A 152 6.67 -23.26 -1.73
C LYS A 152 5.79 -22.06 -1.35
N SER A 153 6.31 -21.12 -0.58
CA SER A 153 5.66 -19.84 -0.26
C SER A 153 5.26 -19.04 -1.51
N HIS A 154 6.05 -19.13 -2.58
CA HIS A 154 5.85 -18.37 -3.82
C HIS A 154 4.98 -19.08 -4.86
N TRP A 155 4.61 -20.35 -4.66
CA TRP A 155 3.89 -21.13 -5.68
C TRP A 155 2.52 -20.53 -6.05
N HIS A 156 1.98 -19.66 -5.20
CA HIS A 156 0.72 -18.95 -5.36
C HIS A 156 0.89 -17.45 -5.61
N ASP A 157 2.11 -16.93 -5.79
CA ASP A 157 2.38 -15.49 -5.99
C ASP A 157 1.49 -14.89 -7.10
N PHE A 158 1.26 -15.66 -8.16
CA PHE A 158 0.54 -15.25 -9.37
C PHE A 158 -0.77 -16.03 -9.58
N ASP A 159 -1.35 -16.61 -8.52
CA ASP A 159 -2.72 -17.14 -8.53
C ASP A 159 -3.71 -16.08 -9.06
N TYR A 160 -3.49 -14.82 -8.64
CA TYR A 160 -4.12 -13.60 -9.13
C TYR A 160 -3.08 -12.49 -9.35
N VAL A 161 -3.20 -11.74 -10.44
CA VAL A 161 -2.39 -10.55 -10.75
C VAL A 161 -3.24 -9.40 -11.31
N ILE A 162 -2.82 -8.17 -11.01
CA ILE A 162 -3.28 -6.94 -11.68
C ILE A 162 -2.04 -6.26 -12.27
N ALA A 163 -2.14 -5.87 -13.54
CA ALA A 163 -1.08 -5.18 -14.26
C ALA A 163 -0.77 -3.81 -13.65
N ILE A 164 0.51 -3.51 -13.44
CA ILE A 164 0.99 -2.13 -13.31
C ILE A 164 1.60 -1.75 -14.66
N ASP A 165 1.15 -0.66 -15.27
CA ASP A 165 1.56 -0.23 -16.62
C ASP A 165 2.97 0.40 -16.66
N TYR A 166 3.92 -0.20 -15.93
CA TYR A 166 5.34 0.12 -16.00
C TYR A 166 6.03 -0.74 -17.08
N ASN A 167 6.63 -0.08 -18.07
CA ASN A 167 7.39 -0.69 -19.17
C ASN A 167 6.72 -1.93 -19.81
N ARG A 168 5.44 -1.81 -20.18
CA ARG A 168 4.67 -2.84 -20.87
C ARG A 168 3.74 -2.23 -21.92
N LEU A 169 3.23 -3.03 -22.85
CA LEU A 169 2.08 -2.62 -23.67
C LEU A 169 0.82 -2.57 -22.80
N LYS A 170 -0.02 -1.55 -22.96
CA LYS A 170 -1.26 -1.39 -22.21
C LYS A 170 -2.43 -2.04 -22.95
N GLY A 171 -3.33 -2.74 -22.24
CA GLY A 171 -4.47 -3.44 -22.85
C GLY A 171 -4.07 -4.80 -23.45
N SER A 172 -3.13 -5.48 -22.81
CA SER A 172 -2.67 -6.82 -23.21
C SER A 172 -2.58 -7.76 -21.99
N PRO A 173 -2.54 -9.09 -22.15
CA PRO A 173 -2.43 -10.02 -21.03
C PRO A 173 -1.26 -9.65 -20.09
N PRO A 174 -1.40 -9.74 -18.74
CA PRO A 174 -0.33 -9.34 -17.83
C PRO A 174 1.00 -10.09 -17.99
N ASN A 175 0.99 -11.26 -18.65
CA ASN A 175 2.17 -12.06 -19.02
C ASN A 175 2.72 -11.77 -20.43
N ASP A 176 2.25 -10.74 -21.13
CA ASP A 176 2.86 -10.23 -22.36
C ASP A 176 4.31 -9.78 -22.07
N PRO A 177 5.34 -10.30 -22.79
CA PRO A 177 6.74 -9.99 -22.51
C PRO A 177 7.22 -8.65 -23.10
N THR A 178 6.36 -7.90 -23.82
CA THR A 178 6.76 -6.73 -24.58
C THR A 178 7.09 -5.54 -23.67
N ARG A 179 8.33 -5.04 -23.74
CA ARG A 179 8.87 -3.96 -22.91
C ARG A 179 9.35 -2.78 -23.78
N PRO A 180 8.50 -1.75 -24.03
CA PRO A 180 8.80 -0.66 -24.98
C PRO A 180 10.03 0.20 -24.66
N LEU A 181 10.43 0.28 -23.38
CA LEU A 181 11.63 1.00 -22.91
C LEU A 181 12.88 0.09 -22.88
N GLY A 182 12.80 -1.11 -23.46
CA GLY A 182 13.85 -2.12 -23.46
C GLY A 182 13.88 -2.99 -22.20
N GLN A 183 14.66 -4.07 -22.25
CA GLN A 183 14.78 -5.03 -21.15
C GLN A 183 15.44 -4.43 -19.90
N SER A 184 16.46 -3.59 -20.07
CA SER A 184 17.27 -3.04 -18.98
C SER A 184 16.48 -2.22 -17.94
N LYS A 185 15.31 -1.68 -18.29
CA LYS A 185 14.40 -1.00 -17.36
C LYS A 185 13.51 -1.94 -16.55
N GLY A 186 13.60 -3.25 -16.74
CA GLY A 186 12.71 -4.21 -16.10
C GLY A 186 11.29 -4.16 -16.68
N GLY A 187 10.34 -4.84 -16.04
CA GLY A 187 8.97 -4.97 -16.51
C GLY A 187 8.27 -6.11 -15.78
N SER A 188 7.08 -6.50 -16.24
CA SER A 188 6.27 -7.55 -15.59
C SER A 188 5.95 -7.19 -14.12
N ILE A 189 5.75 -5.90 -13.85
CA ILE A 189 5.44 -5.36 -12.52
C ILE A 189 3.93 -5.49 -12.31
N TRP A 190 3.53 -6.12 -11.21
CA TRP A 190 2.13 -6.43 -10.91
C TRP A 190 1.77 -6.05 -9.46
N LEU A 191 0.46 -5.90 -9.18
CA LEU A 191 -0.06 -6.25 -7.86
C LEU A 191 -0.37 -7.75 -7.86
N HIS A 192 0.10 -8.49 -6.86
CA HIS A 192 -0.07 -9.94 -6.81
C HIS A 192 -0.28 -10.47 -5.38
N MET A 193 -0.36 -11.80 -5.23
CA MET A 193 -0.66 -12.47 -3.97
C MET A 193 0.55 -12.45 -3.02
N ASP A 194 0.32 -12.23 -1.73
CA ASP A 194 1.39 -12.11 -0.74
C ASP A 194 1.91 -13.44 -0.17
N HIS A 195 3.25 -13.53 -0.11
CA HIS A 195 4.01 -14.65 0.44
C HIS A 195 4.78 -14.28 1.73
N GLY A 196 4.46 -13.14 2.37
CA GLY A 196 5.05 -12.72 3.64
C GLY A 196 6.47 -12.15 3.58
N SER A 197 6.92 -11.63 2.43
CA SER A 197 8.23 -10.97 2.32
C SER A 197 8.33 -10.00 1.14
N GLY A 198 9.40 -9.21 1.08
CA GLY A 198 9.70 -8.31 -0.04
C GLY A 198 9.83 -9.03 -1.39
N THR A 199 9.16 -8.49 -2.41
CA THR A 199 9.11 -9.02 -3.77
C THR A 199 10.43 -8.79 -4.55
N SER A 200 10.44 -9.07 -5.85
CA SER A 200 11.54 -8.66 -6.74
C SER A 200 11.40 -7.24 -7.31
N ALA A 201 10.19 -6.67 -7.37
CA ALA A 201 9.88 -5.29 -7.80
C ALA A 201 8.36 -4.98 -7.74
N CYS A 202 7.53 -6.01 -7.82
CA CYS A 202 6.07 -5.97 -7.68
C CYS A 202 5.58 -5.48 -6.31
N VAL A 203 4.26 -5.27 -6.18
CA VAL A 203 3.58 -5.06 -4.89
C VAL A 203 2.76 -6.31 -4.57
N SER A 204 2.84 -6.85 -3.36
CA SER A 204 2.10 -8.04 -2.95
C SER A 204 1.11 -7.76 -1.82
N VAL A 205 -0.10 -8.30 -1.93
CA VAL A 205 -1.21 -8.15 -0.96
C VAL A 205 -1.92 -9.47 -0.72
N SER A 206 -2.59 -9.62 0.43
CA SER A 206 -3.28 -10.86 0.79
C SER A 206 -4.40 -11.24 -0.19
N LYS A 207 -4.74 -12.53 -0.29
CA LYS A 207 -5.80 -13.02 -1.21
C LYS A 207 -7.12 -12.23 -1.12
N PRO A 208 -7.66 -11.90 0.07
CA PRO A 208 -8.89 -11.09 0.16
C PRO A 208 -8.74 -9.65 -0.33
N ALA A 209 -7.51 -9.11 -0.38
CA ALA A 209 -7.21 -7.81 -0.98
C ALA A 209 -7.20 -7.91 -2.51
N MET A 210 -6.50 -8.91 -3.09
CA MET A 210 -6.51 -9.15 -4.55
C MET A 210 -7.93 -9.37 -5.07
N GLU A 211 -8.70 -10.26 -4.44
CA GLU A 211 -10.09 -10.52 -4.82
C GLU A 211 -10.98 -9.27 -4.73
N TYR A 212 -10.79 -8.43 -3.69
CA TYR A 212 -11.55 -7.20 -3.56
C TYR A 212 -11.16 -6.17 -4.64
N LEU A 213 -9.87 -6.02 -4.93
CA LEU A 213 -9.38 -5.11 -5.96
C LEU A 213 -9.88 -5.53 -7.35
N LEU A 214 -9.79 -6.80 -7.71
CA LEU A 214 -10.29 -7.33 -8.99
C LEU A 214 -11.78 -7.02 -9.20
N ARG A 215 -12.61 -7.29 -8.19
CA ARG A 215 -14.07 -7.01 -8.21
C ARG A 215 -14.45 -5.52 -8.21
N THR A 216 -13.48 -4.62 -7.95
CA THR A 216 -13.73 -3.19 -7.67
C THR A 216 -13.07 -2.23 -8.66
N LEU A 217 -11.89 -2.55 -9.20
CA LEU A 217 -11.16 -1.69 -10.14
C LEU A 217 -11.80 -1.76 -11.53
N ASP A 218 -12.42 -0.67 -11.95
CA ASP A 218 -13.34 -0.61 -13.07
C ASP A 218 -12.71 0.23 -14.22
N PRO A 219 -12.55 -0.31 -15.44
CA PRO A 219 -11.81 0.38 -16.51
C PRO A 219 -12.42 1.74 -16.89
N GLU A 220 -13.75 1.88 -16.80
CA GLU A 220 -14.49 3.12 -17.05
C GLU A 220 -14.28 4.18 -15.95
N ARG A 221 -13.73 3.76 -14.80
CA ARG A 221 -13.29 4.66 -13.72
C ARG A 221 -11.79 4.99 -13.78
N HIS A 222 -11.10 4.51 -14.81
CA HIS A 222 -9.69 4.77 -15.15
C HIS A 222 -8.74 4.62 -13.95
N PRO A 223 -8.59 3.39 -13.41
CA PRO A 223 -7.79 3.13 -12.23
C PRO A 223 -6.30 3.33 -12.48
N VAL A 224 -5.64 3.92 -11.48
CA VAL A 224 -4.17 4.06 -11.43
C VAL A 224 -3.62 3.53 -10.12
N VAL A 225 -2.36 3.14 -10.12
CA VAL A 225 -1.55 2.98 -8.92
C VAL A 225 -0.66 4.22 -8.74
N VAL A 226 -0.54 4.69 -7.50
CA VAL A 226 0.36 5.76 -7.07
C VAL A 226 1.29 5.17 -6.03
N MET A 227 2.56 4.96 -6.35
CA MET A 227 3.44 4.10 -5.55
C MET A 227 4.82 4.72 -5.31
N GLY A 228 5.36 4.55 -4.10
CA GLY A 228 6.66 5.04 -3.69
C GLY A 228 6.88 4.93 -2.17
N ASP A 229 8.09 5.21 -1.71
CA ASP A 229 8.33 5.41 -0.28
C ASP A 229 7.77 6.77 0.21
N LYS A 230 7.55 6.90 1.53
CA LYS A 230 6.98 8.11 2.15
C LYS A 230 7.74 9.42 1.89
N ALA A 231 9.03 9.41 1.51
CA ALA A 231 9.75 10.61 1.13
C ALA A 231 9.59 10.90 -0.37
N ASP A 232 9.83 9.90 -1.23
CA ASP A 232 9.68 10.03 -2.69
C ASP A 232 8.22 10.21 -3.14
N LEU A 233 7.22 9.89 -2.31
CA LEU A 233 5.82 10.28 -2.54
C LEU A 233 5.53 11.74 -2.15
N LYS A 234 6.23 12.32 -1.16
CA LYS A 234 5.91 13.64 -0.58
C LYS A 234 6.60 14.83 -1.25
N ALA A 235 7.69 14.58 -1.98
CA ALA A 235 8.42 15.60 -2.76
C ALA A 235 7.71 15.95 -4.08
#